data_AF-A0A2N3GWA5-F1
#
_entry.id   AF-A0A2N3GWA5-F1
#
_cell.length_a   1.000
_cell.length_b   1.000
_cell.length_c   1.000
_cell.angle_alpha   90.00
_cell.angle_beta   90.00
_cell.angle_gamma   90.00
#
_symmetry.space_group_name_H-M   'P 1'
#
loop_
_entity.id
_entity.type
_entity.pdbx_description
1 polymer ?
#
loop_
_entity_poly.entity_id
_entity_poly.type
_entity_poly.pdbx_seq_one_letter_code
_entity_poly.pdbx_strand_id
1 'polypeptide(L)'
;MNGNRPDTTDEDIGRRAFQLRKEKATERALDRLRQGLKANWAVLTQHDLADLAWIIGELWAFEKRLDWEELHFSKLTTEDVQAIIELARGLQENSQHSVETLERVGDIIRARSI
;
A
#
# COMPACT_ATOMS: atom_id res chain seq x y z
N MET A 1 -12.91 22.24 40.08
CA MET A 1 -11.76 21.77 39.30
C MET A 1 -11.89 20.27 39.14
N ASN A 2 -12.16 19.78 37.92
CA ASN A 2 -11.82 18.44 37.43
C ASN A 2 -12.54 18.21 36.09
N GLY A 3 -11.81 17.70 35.10
CA GLY A 3 -12.38 17.33 33.79
C GLY A 3 -11.44 17.43 32.59
N ASN A 4 -10.14 17.68 32.78
CA ASN A 4 -9.17 17.56 31.69
C ASN A 4 -8.83 16.08 31.48
N ARG A 5 -9.55 15.40 30.56
CA ARG A 5 -9.12 14.19 29.84
C ARG A 5 -10.15 13.81 28.74
N PRO A 6 -10.08 14.43 27.54
CA PRO A 6 -10.60 13.79 26.33
C PRO A 6 -9.53 13.51 25.27
N ASP A 7 -8.35 14.12 25.33
CA ASP A 7 -7.48 14.21 24.15
C ASP A 7 -6.85 12.88 23.71
N THR A 8 -6.46 12.01 24.67
CA THR A 8 -5.78 10.74 24.34
C THR A 8 -6.72 9.71 23.71
N THR A 9 -7.98 9.68 24.13
CA THR A 9 -8.93 8.65 23.68
C THR A 9 -9.38 8.88 22.23
N ASP A 10 -9.62 10.13 21.86
CA ASP A 10 -10.09 10.49 20.52
C ASP A 10 -8.96 10.34 19.48
N GLU A 11 -7.72 10.67 19.84
CA GLU A 11 -6.54 10.42 19.02
C GLU A 11 -6.32 8.91 18.78
N ASP A 12 -6.46 8.10 19.83
CA ASP A 12 -6.34 6.64 19.73
C ASP A 12 -7.43 6.02 18.84
N ILE A 13 -8.67 6.51 18.96
CA ILE A 13 -9.79 6.10 18.09
C ILE A 13 -9.50 6.47 16.64
N GLY A 14 -9.03 7.70 16.39
CA GLY A 14 -8.69 8.19 15.05
C GLY A 14 -7.58 7.37 14.41
N ARG A 15 -6.49 7.12 15.14
CA ARG A 15 -5.36 6.28 14.69
C ARG A 15 -5.81 4.86 14.38
N ARG A 16 -6.62 4.25 15.25
CA ARG A 16 -7.12 2.89 15.03
C ARG A 16 -8.04 2.82 13.81
N ALA A 17 -8.93 3.80 13.63
CA ALA A 17 -9.81 3.88 12.47
C ALA A 17 -9.02 4.06 11.17
N PHE A 18 -7.93 4.83 11.20
CA PHE A 18 -7.02 4.98 10.07
C PHE A 18 -6.35 3.66 9.69
N GLN A 19 -5.74 2.96 10.66
CA GLN A 19 -5.08 1.67 10.40
C GLN A 19 -6.06 0.63 9.85
N LEU A 20 -7.27 0.53 10.41
CA LEU A 20 -8.32 -0.37 9.90
C LEU A 20 -8.72 -0.09 8.44
N ARG A 21 -8.72 1.18 8.02
CA ARG A 21 -9.02 1.56 6.63
C ARG A 21 -7.86 1.21 5.71
N LYS A 22 -6.64 1.47 6.16
CA LYS A 22 -5.40 1.10 5.46
C LYS A 22 -5.34 -0.40 5.22
N GLU A 23 -5.50 -1.21 6.28
CA GLU A 23 -5.54 -2.68 6.20
C GLU A 23 -6.57 -3.17 5.18
N LYS A 24 -7.82 -2.69 5.26
CA LYS A 24 -8.88 -3.06 4.30
C LYS A 24 -8.56 -2.65 2.86
N ALA A 25 -7.94 -1.49 2.66
CA ALA A 25 -7.56 -1.04 1.33
C ALA A 25 -6.43 -1.91 0.75
N THR A 26 -5.41 -2.20 1.57
CA THR A 26 -4.31 -3.10 1.22
C THR A 26 -4.81 -4.50 0.89
N GLU A 27 -5.65 -5.10 1.73
CA GLU A 27 -6.25 -6.43 1.48
C GLU A 27 -6.96 -6.47 0.13
N ARG A 28 -7.79 -5.46 -0.17
CA ARG A 28 -8.49 -5.35 -1.45
C ARG A 28 -7.55 -5.21 -2.65
N ALA A 29 -6.47 -4.44 -2.51
CA ALA A 29 -5.47 -4.30 -3.56
C ALA A 29 -4.72 -5.61 -3.82
N LEU A 30 -4.34 -6.34 -2.77
CA LEU A 30 -3.71 -7.66 -2.87
C LEU A 30 -4.65 -8.69 -3.51
N ASP A 31 -5.94 -8.68 -3.17
CA ASP A 31 -6.93 -9.55 -3.82
C ASP A 31 -7.05 -9.26 -5.32
N ARG A 32 -7.05 -7.98 -5.72
CA ARG A 32 -7.04 -7.57 -7.14
C ARG A 32 -5.77 -8.05 -7.85
N LEU A 33 -4.60 -7.91 -7.22
CA LEU A 33 -3.33 -8.42 -7.77
C LEU A 33 -3.37 -9.93 -7.97
N ARG A 34 -3.86 -10.66 -6.96
CA ARG A 34 -4.02 -12.12 -7.03
C ARG A 34 -4.90 -12.55 -8.20
N GLN A 35 -6.02 -11.86 -8.40
CA GLN A 35 -6.92 -12.12 -9.52
C GLN A 35 -6.28 -11.81 -10.88
N GLY A 36 -5.47 -10.75 -10.96
CA GLY A 36 -4.75 -10.34 -12.17
C GLY A 36 -3.64 -11.31 -12.56
N LEU A 37 -2.77 -11.66 -11.61
CA LEU A 37 -1.60 -12.52 -11.84
C LEU A 37 -1.97 -14.00 -12.02
N LYS A 38 -3.12 -14.44 -11.48
CA LYS A 38 -3.60 -15.83 -11.57
C LYS A 38 -2.53 -16.83 -11.11
N ALA A 39 -2.06 -17.71 -11.99
CA ALA A 39 -1.05 -18.72 -11.67
C ALA A 39 0.30 -18.10 -11.23
N ASN A 40 0.64 -16.91 -11.74
CA ASN A 40 1.88 -16.24 -11.40
C ASN A 40 1.89 -15.71 -9.95
N TRP A 41 0.73 -15.60 -9.31
CA TRP A 41 0.65 -15.24 -7.88
C TRP A 41 1.41 -16.24 -7.00
N ALA A 42 1.41 -17.53 -7.37
CA ALA A 42 2.06 -18.59 -6.61
C ALA A 42 3.60 -18.49 -6.61
N VAL A 43 4.19 -17.65 -7.48
CA VAL A 43 5.63 -17.40 -7.53
C VAL A 43 6.09 -16.49 -6.39
N LEU A 44 5.19 -15.67 -5.83
CA LEU A 44 5.50 -14.73 -4.75
C LEU A 44 5.68 -15.49 -3.43
N THR A 45 6.81 -15.23 -2.75
CA THR A 45 7.08 -15.76 -1.42
C THR A 45 6.27 -15.03 -0.35
N GLN A 46 6.23 -15.57 0.87
CA GLN A 46 5.59 -14.88 1.99
C GLN A 46 6.26 -13.53 2.29
N HIS A 47 7.58 -13.43 2.09
CA HIS A 47 8.32 -12.18 2.26
C HIS A 47 7.91 -11.18 1.18
N ASP A 48 7.86 -11.59 -0.09
CA ASP A 48 7.38 -10.74 -1.19
C ASP A 48 5.97 -10.18 -0.90
N LEU A 49 5.07 -11.02 -0.41
CA LEU A 49 3.72 -10.60 -0.05
C LEU A 49 3.69 -9.63 1.13
N ALA A 50 4.59 -9.78 2.10
CA ALA A 50 4.71 -8.85 3.22
C ALA A 50 5.25 -7.48 2.77
N ASP A 51 6.29 -7.46 1.94
CA ASP A 51 6.85 -6.25 1.35
C ASP A 51 5.81 -5.51 0.52
N LEU A 52 5.07 -6.26 -0.30
CA LEU A 52 4.02 -5.75 -1.16
C LEU A 52 2.85 -5.18 -0.35
N ALA A 53 2.40 -5.89 0.69
CA ALA A 53 1.34 -5.40 1.58
C ALA A 53 1.75 -4.10 2.28
N TRP A 54 3.00 -4.05 2.77
CA TRP A 54 3.54 -2.88 3.44
C TRP A 54 3.56 -1.66 2.51
N ILE A 55 4.20 -1.76 1.34
CA ILE A 55 4.34 -0.61 0.43
C ILE A 55 3.01 -0.16 -0.16
N ILE A 56 2.07 -1.08 -0.43
CA ILE A 56 0.71 -0.73 -0.87
C ILE A 56 -0.02 0.05 0.22
N GLY A 57 0.17 -0.31 1.48
CA GLY A 57 -0.38 0.44 2.61
C GLY A 57 0.22 1.84 2.74
N GLU A 58 1.54 1.97 2.56
CA GLU A 58 2.19 3.29 2.54
C GLU A 58 1.69 4.13 1.37
N LEU A 59 1.54 3.53 0.19
CA LEU A 59 0.95 4.19 -0.97
C LEU A 59 -0.48 4.67 -0.69
N TRP A 60 -1.33 3.85 -0.09
CA TRP A 60 -2.69 4.26 0.27
C TRP A 60 -2.71 5.46 1.23
N ALA A 61 -1.76 5.51 2.18
CA ALA A 61 -1.64 6.62 3.12
C ALA A 61 -1.10 7.90 2.46
N PHE A 62 -0.30 7.76 1.41
CA PHE A 62 0.32 8.84 0.65
C PHE A 62 -0.62 9.43 -0.42
N GLU A 63 -1.36 8.57 -1.12
CA GLU A 63 -2.22 8.95 -2.23
C GLU A 63 -3.47 9.72 -1.79
N LYS A 64 -3.95 10.61 -2.67
CA LYS A 64 -5.29 11.17 -2.48
C LYS A 64 -6.30 10.08 -2.70
N ARG A 65 -7.41 10.15 -1.95
CA ARG A 65 -8.46 9.12 -2.01
C ARG A 65 -9.02 8.91 -3.42
N LEU A 66 -9.18 9.97 -4.23
CA LEU A 66 -9.66 9.84 -5.61
C LEU A 66 -8.65 9.08 -6.48
N ASP A 67 -7.39 9.49 -6.42
CA ASP A 67 -6.29 8.89 -7.18
C ASP A 67 -6.11 7.40 -6.84
N TRP A 68 -6.30 7.02 -5.57
CA TRP A 68 -6.27 5.62 -5.14
C TRP A 68 -7.36 4.74 -5.79
N GLU A 69 -8.59 5.24 -5.88
CA GLU A 69 -9.71 4.45 -6.42
C GLU A 69 -9.56 4.20 -7.93
N GLU A 70 -8.76 5.01 -8.62
CA GLU A 70 -8.41 4.87 -10.04
C GLU A 70 -7.27 3.86 -10.28
N LEU A 71 -6.61 3.34 -9.24
CA LEU A 71 -5.52 2.37 -9.40
C LEU A 71 -6.03 0.97 -9.78
N HIS A 72 -5.63 0.49 -10.96
CA HIS A 72 -6.03 -0.82 -11.49
C HIS A 72 -5.02 -1.94 -11.16
N PHE A 73 -4.94 -2.31 -9.88
CA PHE A 73 -4.08 -3.40 -9.39
C PHE A 73 -4.21 -4.74 -10.13
N SER A 74 -5.38 -5.07 -10.67
CA SER A 74 -5.59 -6.33 -11.42
C SER A 74 -4.93 -6.35 -12.81
N LYS A 75 -4.41 -5.21 -13.29
CA LYS A 75 -3.74 -5.08 -14.59
C LYS A 75 -2.20 -5.19 -14.50
N LEU A 76 -1.63 -5.28 -13.29
CA LEU A 76 -0.17 -5.39 -13.13
C LEU A 76 0.36 -6.73 -13.64
N THR A 77 1.54 -6.69 -14.25
CA THR A 77 2.29 -7.90 -14.63
C THR A 77 3.17 -8.39 -13.48
N THR A 78 3.75 -9.58 -13.63
CA THR A 78 4.72 -10.10 -12.65
C THR A 78 5.93 -9.18 -12.51
N GLU A 79 6.41 -8.61 -13.62
CA GLU A 79 7.53 -7.69 -13.66
C GLU A 79 7.22 -6.38 -12.94
N ASP A 80 6.01 -5.84 -13.11
CA ASP A 80 5.57 -4.64 -12.38
C ASP A 80 5.56 -4.90 -10.86
N VAL A 81 5.06 -6.06 -10.45
CA VAL A 81 4.99 -6.45 -9.03
C VAL A 81 6.39 -6.66 -8.44
N GLN A 82 7.30 -7.30 -9.18
CA GLN A 82 8.70 -7.44 -8.76
C GLN A 82 9.38 -6.09 -8.58
N ALA A 83 9.19 -5.16 -9.52
CA ALA A 83 9.74 -3.81 -9.41
C ALA A 83 9.21 -3.08 -8.16
N ILE A 84 7.92 -3.22 -7.83
CA ILE A 84 7.33 -2.64 -6.62
C ILE A 84 7.94 -3.26 -5.35
N ILE A 85 8.17 -4.57 -5.32
CA ILE A 85 8.81 -5.25 -4.18
C ILE A 85 10.25 -4.78 -3.98
N GLU A 86 11.02 -4.61 -5.06
CA GLU A 86 12.38 -4.07 -4.98
C GLU A 86 12.41 -2.65 -4.41
N LEU A 87 11.47 -1.80 -4.83
CA LEU A 87 11.30 -0.46 -4.26
C LEU A 87 10.93 -0.51 -2.77
N ALA A 88 10.03 -1.43 -2.38
CA ALA A 88 9.65 -1.62 -0.98
C ALA A 88 10.85 -1.98 -0.10
N ARG A 89 11.69 -2.91 -0.55
CA ARG A 89 12.90 -3.34 0.16
C ARG A 89 13.91 -2.20 0.28
N GLY A 90 14.19 -1.52 -0.83
CA GLY A 90 15.10 -0.38 -0.83
C GLY A 90 14.65 0.72 0.13
N LEU A 91 13.34 0.97 0.22
CA LEU A 91 12.80 1.98 1.14
C LEU A 91 12.87 1.56 2.62
N GLN A 92 12.65 0.28 2.92
CA GLN A 92 12.80 -0.26 4.27
C GLN A 92 14.26 -0.23 4.75
N GLU A 93 15.21 -0.42 3.83
CA GLU A 93 16.64 -0.32 4.12
C GLU A 93 17.11 1.15 4.25
N ASN A 94 16.56 2.06 3.43
CA ASN A 94 16.91 3.48 3.45
C ASN A 94 15.69 4.39 3.23
N SER A 95 15.24 5.03 4.31
CA SER A 95 14.03 5.85 4.34
C SER A 95 14.18 7.25 3.72
N GLN A 96 15.38 7.62 3.24
CA GLN A 96 15.71 8.99 2.82
C GLN A 96 14.91 9.46 1.58
N HIS A 97 14.33 8.54 0.80
CA HIS A 97 13.62 8.82 -0.46
C HIS A 97 12.17 8.27 -0.47
N SER A 98 11.47 8.32 0.67
CA SER A 98 10.13 7.74 0.80
C SER A 98 9.10 8.31 -0.18
N VAL A 99 9.03 9.64 -0.31
CA VAL A 99 8.09 10.30 -1.23
C VAL A 99 8.35 9.90 -2.68
N GLU A 100 9.58 10.05 -3.15
CA GLU A 100 9.99 9.69 -4.52
C GLU A 100 9.72 8.21 -4.83
N THR A 101 9.98 7.33 -3.85
CA THR A 101 9.70 5.90 -4.00
C THR A 101 8.21 5.62 -4.12
N LEU A 102 7.38 6.25 -3.29
CA LEU A 102 5.93 6.08 -3.33
C LEU A 102 5.31 6.66 -4.61
N GLU A 103 5.80 7.81 -5.09
CA GLU A 103 5.41 8.36 -6.39
C GLU A 103 5.73 7.37 -7.51
N ARG A 104 6.94 6.79 -7.52
CA ARG A 104 7.35 5.80 -8.52
C ARG A 104 6.51 4.52 -8.47
N VAL A 105 6.14 4.05 -7.27
CA VAL A 105 5.21 2.92 -7.11
C VAL A 105 3.84 3.27 -7.71
N GLY A 106 3.31 4.45 -7.40
CA GLY A 106 2.05 4.93 -7.97
C GLY A 106 2.10 5.00 -9.51
N ASP A 107 3.20 5.48 -10.08
CA ASP A 107 3.38 5.59 -11.53
C ASP A 107 3.42 4.23 -12.23
N ILE A 108 4.08 3.22 -11.65
CA ILE A 108 4.05 1.85 -12.18
C ILE A 108 2.59 1.36 -12.29
N ILE A 109 1.77 1.62 -11.26
CA ILE A 109 0.38 1.15 -11.24
C ILE A 109 -0.50 1.93 -12.22
N ARG A 110 -0.32 3.25 -12.30
CA ARG A 110 -1.05 4.11 -13.24
C ARG A 110 -0.70 3.82 -14.70
N ALA A 111 0.55 3.48 -15.00
CA ALA A 111 0.97 3.14 -16.37
C ALA A 111 0.19 1.95 -16.96
N ARG A 112 -0.37 1.08 -16.12
CA ARG A 112 -1.24 -0.05 -16.53
C ARG A 112 -2.72 0.28 -16.50
N SER A 113 -3.11 1.41 -15.92
CA SER A 113 -4.51 1.77 -15.68
C SER A 113 -5.23 2.30 -16.93
N ILE A 114 -4.47 2.70 -17.94
CA ILE A 114 -4.94 3.19 -19.26
C ILE A 114 -5.54 2.05 -20.11
#